data_AF-A0A925ZGM9-F1
#
_entry.id   AF-A0A925ZGM9-F1
#
_cell.length_a   1.000
_cell.length_b   1.000
_cell.length_c   1.000
_cell.angle_alpha   90.00
_cell.angle_beta   90.00
_cell.angle_gamma   90.00
#
_symmetry.space_group_name_H-M   'P 1'
#
loop_
_entity.id
_entity.type
_entity.pdbx_description
1 polymer ?
#
loop_
_entity_poly.entity_id
_entity_poly.type
_entity_poly.pdbx_seq_one_letter_code
_entity_poly.pdbx_strand_id
1 'polypeptide(L)'
;MKFKALLKSFVGQNVLVLGDLMLDEYIVGKATRISPEAPVMVVKQHRTFSVPGGAANVAKNVVALGGKATVVGVVGEDAAGIDLQEALGEHGFIIPDPNRPTTRKTRILADTAHQVLRIDHESEDPLEPDIEDAVLAAISDRMDTAQVVLLSDYTKGVLTPGVVAGVIQMAAKKGIPVVANAKPSSLPFYSGATLVSLNAREAADAVGVKDILRHSNGSGISDMPRETAIKLHRDHRIEHILITLGEYGMCTESFYVGPQKV
;
A
#
# COMPACT_ATOMS: atom_id res chain seq x y z
N MET A 1 19.09 20.61 -1.25
CA MET A 1 17.92 20.99 -2.07
C MET A 1 16.94 21.76 -1.18
N LYS A 2 16.42 22.94 -1.58
CA LYS A 2 15.42 23.66 -0.76
C LYS A 2 14.06 22.95 -0.89
N PHE A 3 13.36 22.67 0.21
CA PHE A 3 12.08 21.93 0.24
C PHE A 3 11.05 22.37 -0.83
N LYS A 4 10.91 23.69 -1.04
CA LYS A 4 10.03 24.24 -2.08
C LYS A 4 10.40 23.81 -3.51
N ALA A 5 11.69 23.64 -3.81
CA ALA A 5 12.14 23.19 -5.12
C ALA A 5 11.80 21.72 -5.34
N LEU A 6 11.88 20.89 -4.28
CA LEU A 6 11.47 19.48 -4.33
C LEU A 6 9.95 19.33 -4.54
N LEU A 7 9.13 20.12 -3.83
CA LEU A 7 7.68 20.10 -4.07
C LEU A 7 7.33 20.48 -5.52
N LYS A 8 8.04 21.45 -6.10
CA LYS A 8 7.85 21.82 -7.51
C LYS A 8 8.23 20.71 -8.48
N SER A 9 9.18 19.83 -8.15
CA SER A 9 9.57 18.73 -9.05
C SER A 9 8.53 17.60 -9.13
N PHE A 10 7.56 17.55 -8.21
CA PHE A 10 6.46 16.58 -8.29
C PHE A 10 5.41 16.96 -9.34
N VAL A 11 5.33 18.23 -9.71
CA VAL A 11 4.31 18.71 -10.65
C VAL A 11 4.46 18.03 -12.00
N GLY A 12 3.39 17.37 -12.46
CA GLY A 12 3.33 16.70 -13.75
C GLY A 12 4.06 15.35 -13.81
N GLN A 13 4.59 14.84 -12.70
CA GLN A 13 5.19 13.50 -12.67
C GLN A 13 4.12 12.42 -12.84
N ASN A 14 4.32 11.50 -13.79
CA ASN A 14 3.41 10.37 -14.02
C ASN A 14 3.81 9.19 -13.14
N VAL A 15 2.94 8.83 -12.19
CA VAL A 15 3.12 7.70 -11.27
C VAL A 15 2.13 6.60 -11.68
N LEU A 16 2.64 5.41 -11.97
CA LEU A 16 1.82 4.22 -12.16
C LEU A 16 1.72 3.48 -10.82
N VAL A 17 0.54 3.46 -10.22
CA VAL A 17 0.27 2.81 -8.93
C VAL A 17 -0.39 1.46 -9.20
N LEU A 18 0.20 0.39 -8.70
CA LEU A 18 -0.37 -0.95 -8.70
C LEU A 18 -0.56 -1.41 -7.25
N GLY A 19 -1.70 -2.00 -6.91
CA GLY A 19 -1.79 -2.75 -5.67
C GLY A 19 -3.20 -2.98 -5.18
N ASP A 20 -3.31 -3.26 -3.89
CA ASP A 20 -4.57 -3.61 -3.26
C ASP A 20 -5.49 -2.39 -3.15
N LEU A 21 -6.60 -2.43 -3.90
CA LEU A 21 -7.67 -1.45 -3.82
C LEU A 21 -8.62 -1.82 -2.69
N MET A 22 -9.10 -0.81 -1.98
CA MET A 22 -10.09 -1.02 -0.93
C MET A 22 -11.03 0.17 -0.80
N LEU A 23 -12.27 -0.10 -0.37
CA LEU A 23 -13.25 0.93 -0.06
C LEU A 23 -13.36 1.09 1.47
N ASP A 24 -12.95 2.24 1.99
CA ASP A 24 -13.14 2.58 3.40
C ASP A 24 -14.56 3.17 3.56
N GLU A 25 -15.46 2.40 4.15
CA GLU A 25 -16.85 2.79 4.38
C GLU A 25 -17.04 3.27 5.83
N TYR A 26 -17.80 4.34 6.01
CA TYR A 26 -18.09 4.94 7.31
C TYR A 26 -19.58 4.97 7.56
N ILE A 27 -20.03 4.25 8.58
CA ILE A 27 -21.39 4.31 9.10
C ILE A 27 -21.35 5.17 10.36
N VAL A 28 -21.91 6.37 10.28
CA VAL A 28 -21.94 7.34 11.39
C VAL A 28 -23.32 7.34 12.02
N GLY A 29 -23.34 7.17 13.34
CA GLY A 29 -24.56 7.18 14.11
C GLY A 29 -24.38 7.63 15.54
N LYS A 30 -25.50 7.69 16.26
CA LYS A 30 -25.53 7.99 17.69
C LYS A 30 -25.71 6.71 18.48
N ALA A 31 -24.88 6.48 19.50
CA ALA A 31 -25.10 5.41 20.46
C ALA A 31 -26.32 5.77 21.32
N THR A 32 -27.40 4.97 21.23
CA THR A 32 -28.67 5.33 21.88
C THR A 32 -28.95 4.54 23.15
N ARG A 33 -28.54 3.26 23.18
CA ARG A 33 -28.80 2.33 24.29
C ARG A 33 -27.95 1.07 24.14
N ILE A 34 -27.95 0.25 25.19
CA ILE A 34 -27.53 -1.15 25.12
C ILE A 34 -28.74 -1.98 24.66
N SER A 35 -28.50 -3.01 23.84
CA SER A 35 -29.54 -3.91 23.36
C SER A 35 -30.14 -4.74 24.52
N PRO A 36 -31.47 -4.93 24.59
CA PRO A 36 -32.07 -5.83 25.57
C PRO A 36 -31.82 -7.32 25.23
N GLU A 37 -31.39 -7.63 24.00
CA GLU A 37 -31.16 -9.01 23.53
C GLU A 37 -29.74 -9.52 23.82
N ALA A 38 -28.76 -8.62 23.88
CA ALA A 38 -27.36 -8.92 24.15
C ALA A 38 -26.64 -7.67 24.68
N PRO A 39 -25.53 -7.79 25.43
CA PRO A 39 -24.78 -6.65 25.97
C PRO A 39 -23.97 -5.92 24.88
N VAL A 40 -24.64 -5.47 23.81
CA VAL A 40 -24.07 -4.79 22.65
C VAL A 40 -24.70 -3.41 22.47
N MET A 41 -23.94 -2.48 21.90
CA MET A 41 -24.38 -1.11 21.68
C MET A 41 -25.32 -1.01 20.47
N VAL A 42 -26.42 -0.26 20.61
CA VAL A 42 -27.33 0.07 19.50
C VAL A 42 -27.00 1.45 18.96
N VAL A 43 -26.45 1.48 17.73
CA VAL A 43 -26.11 2.71 17.01
C VAL A 43 -27.25 3.08 16.06
N LYS A 44 -27.84 4.26 16.25
CA LYS A 44 -28.81 4.83 15.30
C LYS A 44 -28.06 5.58 14.20
N GLN A 45 -27.93 4.94 13.03
CA GLN A 45 -27.28 5.50 11.85
C GLN A 45 -28.01 6.76 11.35
N HIS A 46 -27.24 7.76 10.94
CA HIS A 46 -27.77 8.97 10.27
C HIS A 46 -26.95 9.39 9.05
N ARG A 47 -25.76 8.81 8.80
CA ARG A 47 -24.96 9.11 7.62
C ARG A 47 -24.11 7.90 7.24
N THR A 48 -24.01 7.64 5.94
CA THR A 48 -23.02 6.73 5.35
C THR A 48 -22.24 7.46 4.27
N PHE A 49 -20.95 7.19 4.19
CA PHE A 49 -20.11 7.62 3.08
C PHE A 49 -18.92 6.68 2.92
N SER A 50 -18.38 6.61 1.71
CA SER A 50 -17.22 5.80 1.37
C SER A 50 -16.09 6.67 0.82
N VAL A 51 -14.86 6.22 0.99
CA VAL A 51 -13.67 6.83 0.38
C VAL A 51 -12.76 5.74 -0.18
N PRO A 52 -12.10 5.96 -1.33
CA PRO A 52 -11.09 5.04 -1.83
C PRO A 52 -9.89 4.98 -0.87
N GLY A 53 -9.52 3.76 -0.48
CA GLY A 53 -8.40 3.42 0.37
C GLY A 53 -7.31 2.67 -0.39
N GLY A 54 -6.30 2.18 0.35
CA GLY A 54 -5.24 1.35 -0.23
C GLY A 54 -4.45 2.05 -1.33
N ALA A 55 -4.26 1.36 -2.46
CA ALA A 55 -3.57 1.90 -3.63
C ALA A 55 -4.23 3.19 -4.16
N ALA A 56 -5.57 3.30 -4.08
CA ALA A 56 -6.29 4.50 -4.50
C ALA A 56 -5.95 5.72 -3.61
N ASN A 57 -5.76 5.51 -2.31
CA ASN A 57 -5.33 6.59 -1.41
C ASN A 57 -3.88 7.02 -1.67
N VAL A 58 -3.00 6.09 -2.07
CA VAL A 58 -1.65 6.43 -2.52
C VAL A 58 -1.69 7.33 -3.75
N ALA A 59 -2.49 6.95 -4.75
CA ALA A 59 -2.69 7.75 -5.96
C ALA A 59 -3.26 9.16 -5.65
N LYS A 60 -4.22 9.25 -4.72
CA LYS A 60 -4.74 10.53 -4.23
C LYS A 60 -3.65 11.43 -3.65
N ASN A 61 -2.72 10.88 -2.88
CA ASN A 61 -1.59 11.63 -2.32
C ASN A 61 -0.63 12.12 -3.42
N VAL A 62 -0.39 11.33 -4.46
CA VAL A 62 0.39 11.76 -5.64
C VAL A 62 -0.25 12.97 -6.30
N VAL A 63 -1.56 12.92 -6.55
CA VAL A 63 -2.32 14.03 -7.15
C VAL A 63 -2.29 15.26 -6.26
N ALA A 64 -2.44 15.10 -4.94
CA ALA A 64 -2.36 16.20 -3.98
C ALA A 64 -0.99 16.91 -3.98
N LEU A 65 0.08 16.21 -4.35
CA LEU A 65 1.43 16.76 -4.54
C LEU A 65 1.66 17.39 -5.92
N GLY A 66 0.65 17.37 -6.81
CA GLY A 66 0.71 17.93 -8.17
C GLY A 66 1.16 16.93 -9.24
N GLY A 67 1.39 15.67 -8.86
CA GLY A 67 1.65 14.59 -9.81
C GLY A 67 0.38 14.14 -10.55
N LYS A 68 0.56 13.23 -11.49
CA LYS A 68 -0.48 12.49 -12.20
C LYS A 68 -0.39 11.04 -11.77
N ALA A 69 -1.52 10.44 -11.38
CA ALA A 69 -1.54 9.06 -10.94
C ALA A 69 -2.45 8.23 -11.85
N THR A 70 -1.94 7.10 -12.31
CA THR A 70 -2.72 6.05 -12.95
C THR A 70 -2.75 4.85 -12.00
N VAL A 71 -3.92 4.27 -11.78
CA VAL A 71 -4.11 3.19 -10.80
C VAL A 71 -4.50 1.91 -11.52
N VAL A 72 -3.80 0.82 -11.20
CA VAL A 72 -4.16 -0.54 -11.59
C VAL A 72 -4.41 -1.35 -10.32
N GLY A 73 -5.47 -2.15 -10.32
CA GLY A 73 -5.77 -3.04 -9.21
C GLY A 73 -6.91 -3.98 -9.56
N VAL A 74 -7.21 -4.89 -8.63
CA VAL A 74 -8.26 -5.90 -8.80
C VAL A 74 -9.39 -5.62 -7.82
N VAL A 75 -10.63 -5.75 -8.27
CA VAL A 75 -11.83 -5.66 -7.42
C VAL A 75 -12.77 -6.82 -7.74
N GLY A 76 -13.72 -7.09 -6.84
CA GLY A 76 -14.80 -8.05 -7.12
C GLY A 76 -15.88 -7.46 -8.03
N GLU A 77 -16.69 -8.33 -8.62
CA GLU A 77 -17.90 -7.91 -9.36
C GLU A 77 -19.04 -7.54 -8.40
N ASP A 78 -18.84 -6.49 -7.61
CA ASP A 78 -19.77 -6.05 -6.57
C ASP A 78 -19.92 -4.52 -6.53
N ALA A 79 -20.87 -4.06 -5.71
CA ALA A 79 -21.16 -2.63 -5.57
C ALA A 79 -19.95 -1.80 -5.11
N ALA A 80 -19.07 -2.37 -4.27
CA ALA A 80 -17.88 -1.67 -3.82
C ALA A 80 -16.84 -1.53 -4.96
N GLY A 81 -16.77 -2.50 -5.87
CA GLY A 81 -15.96 -2.42 -7.09
C GLY A 81 -16.44 -1.31 -8.02
N ILE A 82 -17.77 -1.18 -8.19
CA ILE A 82 -18.40 -0.09 -8.95
C ILE A 82 -18.07 1.27 -8.32
N ASP A 83 -18.28 1.42 -7.01
CA ASP A 83 -17.98 2.66 -6.28
C ASP A 83 -16.50 3.07 -6.43
N LEU A 84 -15.58 2.09 -6.40
CA LEU A 84 -14.15 2.35 -6.63
C LEU A 84 -13.85 2.81 -8.06
N GLN A 85 -14.45 2.17 -9.06
CA GLN A 85 -14.26 2.58 -10.46
C GLN A 85 -14.80 4.00 -10.69
N GLU A 86 -15.98 4.33 -10.15
CA GLU A 86 -16.55 5.67 -10.24
C GLU A 86 -15.64 6.71 -9.56
N ALA A 87 -15.12 6.39 -8.38
CA ALA A 87 -14.26 7.30 -7.63
C ALA A 87 -12.87 7.50 -8.28
N LEU A 88 -12.35 6.50 -8.99
CA LEU A 88 -11.08 6.60 -9.72
C LEU A 88 -11.24 7.22 -11.11
N GLY A 89 -12.43 7.14 -11.71
CA GLY A 89 -12.73 7.69 -13.04
C GLY A 89 -11.82 7.11 -14.13
N GLU A 90 -11.38 7.96 -15.06
CA GLU A 90 -10.52 7.56 -16.19
C GLU A 90 -9.09 7.16 -15.79
N HIS A 91 -8.70 7.42 -14.54
CA HIS A 91 -7.37 7.08 -14.03
C HIS A 91 -7.33 5.69 -13.38
N GLY A 92 -8.49 5.07 -13.15
CA GLY A 92 -8.62 3.73 -12.59
C GLY A 92 -8.77 2.68 -13.68
N PHE A 93 -7.84 1.73 -13.70
CA PHE A 93 -7.87 0.55 -14.56
C PHE A 93 -8.04 -0.67 -13.67
N ILE A 94 -9.30 -0.98 -13.41
CA ILE A 94 -9.68 -2.06 -12.52
C ILE A 94 -9.90 -3.34 -13.32
N ILE A 95 -9.26 -4.42 -12.89
CA ILE A 95 -9.55 -5.76 -13.38
C ILE A 95 -10.61 -6.37 -12.45
N PRO A 96 -11.79 -6.76 -12.96
CA PRO A 96 -12.78 -7.49 -12.18
C PRO A 96 -12.33 -8.94 -12.00
N ASP A 97 -12.48 -9.47 -10.78
CA ASP A 97 -12.29 -10.89 -10.45
C ASP A 97 -13.58 -11.40 -9.77
N PRO A 98 -14.37 -12.26 -10.43
CA PRO A 98 -15.64 -12.74 -9.89
C PRO A 98 -15.47 -13.69 -8.69
N ASN A 99 -14.26 -14.20 -8.44
CA ASN A 99 -13.99 -15.17 -7.37
C ASN A 99 -13.52 -14.52 -6.07
N ARG A 100 -13.31 -13.20 -6.04
CA ARG A 100 -12.97 -12.45 -4.81
C ARG A 100 -13.93 -11.29 -4.58
N PRO A 101 -14.14 -10.90 -3.32
CA PRO A 101 -14.84 -9.67 -3.04
C PRO A 101 -13.93 -8.46 -3.21
N THR A 102 -14.50 -7.30 -3.50
CA THR A 102 -13.80 -6.03 -3.34
C THR A 102 -13.49 -5.81 -1.86
N THR A 103 -12.22 -5.54 -1.54
CA THR A 103 -11.80 -5.24 -0.16
C THR A 103 -12.58 -4.04 0.38
N ARG A 104 -13.34 -4.23 1.45
CA ARG A 104 -14.11 -3.17 2.10
C ARG A 104 -13.85 -3.16 3.59
N LYS A 105 -13.63 -1.96 4.13
CA LYS A 105 -13.38 -1.72 5.55
C LYS A 105 -14.44 -0.80 6.12
N THR A 106 -15.50 -1.38 6.65
CA THR A 106 -16.63 -0.64 7.22
C THR A 106 -16.33 -0.28 8.68
N ARG A 107 -16.27 1.03 8.97
CA ARG A 107 -16.07 1.58 10.31
C ARG A 107 -17.37 2.15 10.83
N ILE A 108 -17.82 1.64 11.98
CA ILE A 108 -19.00 2.14 12.67
C ILE A 108 -18.55 3.16 13.72
N LEU A 109 -18.98 4.40 13.57
CA LEU A 109 -18.63 5.52 14.44
C LEU A 109 -19.84 5.93 15.30
N ALA A 110 -19.63 6.06 16.61
CA ALA A 110 -20.61 6.60 17.55
C ALA A 110 -20.20 7.98 18.07
N ASP A 111 -21.14 8.93 18.06
CA ASP A 111 -20.96 10.32 18.55
C ASP A 111 -19.66 10.98 18.04
N THR A 112 -18.87 11.68 18.86
CA THR A 112 -17.64 12.43 18.49
C THR A 112 -16.47 11.53 18.07
N ALA A 113 -16.67 10.73 17.01
CA ALA A 113 -15.67 9.93 16.31
C ALA A 113 -15.04 8.76 17.10
N HIS A 114 -15.72 8.21 18.11
CA HIS A 114 -15.29 6.95 18.71
C HIS A 114 -15.67 5.79 17.77
N GLN A 115 -14.67 5.08 17.24
CA GLN A 115 -14.88 3.88 16.44
C GLN A 115 -15.33 2.74 17.35
N VAL A 116 -16.55 2.24 17.13
CA VAL A 116 -17.18 1.18 17.93
C VAL A 116 -16.82 -0.19 17.38
N LEU A 117 -16.87 -0.34 16.05
CA LEU A 117 -16.65 -1.60 15.37
C LEU A 117 -15.99 -1.36 14.01
N ARG A 118 -15.19 -2.33 13.58
CA ARG A 118 -14.74 -2.46 12.21
C ARG A 118 -15.17 -3.82 11.66
N ILE A 119 -15.70 -3.82 10.45
CA ILE A 119 -16.05 -5.01 9.70
C ILE A 119 -15.20 -4.98 8.43
N ASP A 120 -14.35 -5.99 8.27
CA ASP A 120 -13.52 -6.15 7.08
C ASP A 120 -14.14 -7.25 6.21
N HIS A 121 -14.34 -6.94 4.94
CA HIS A 121 -14.81 -7.88 3.91
C HIS A 121 -13.73 -7.93 2.85
N GLU A 122 -12.91 -8.97 2.85
CA GLU A 122 -11.67 -9.05 2.09
C GLU A 122 -11.26 -10.50 1.82
N SER A 123 -10.41 -10.71 0.81
CA SER A 123 -9.68 -11.96 0.58
C SER A 123 -8.18 -11.65 0.60
N GLU A 124 -7.39 -12.59 1.10
CA GLU A 124 -5.93 -12.56 1.07
C GLU A 124 -5.36 -13.59 0.07
N ASP A 125 -6.24 -14.32 -0.62
CA ASP A 125 -5.84 -15.37 -1.55
C ASP A 125 -5.09 -14.75 -2.73
N PRO A 126 -4.04 -15.40 -3.23
CA PRO A 126 -3.35 -14.94 -4.43
C PRO A 126 -4.32 -14.87 -5.61
N LEU A 127 -4.01 -14.01 -6.58
CA LEU A 127 -4.75 -13.97 -7.84
C LEU A 127 -4.61 -15.31 -8.58
N GLU A 128 -5.67 -15.68 -9.31
CA GLU A 128 -5.59 -16.75 -10.29
C GLU A 128 -4.73 -16.31 -11.49
N PRO A 129 -4.07 -17.25 -12.20
CA PRO A 129 -3.10 -16.91 -13.24
C PRO A 129 -3.64 -16.01 -14.37
N ASP A 130 -4.91 -16.17 -14.75
CA ASP A 130 -5.56 -15.35 -15.78
C ASP A 130 -5.75 -13.89 -15.33
N ILE A 131 -6.07 -13.67 -14.05
CA ILE A 131 -6.16 -12.33 -13.48
C ILE A 131 -4.75 -11.71 -13.32
N GLU A 132 -3.74 -12.50 -12.94
CA GLU A 132 -2.34 -12.03 -12.93
C GLU A 132 -1.89 -11.55 -14.32
N ASP A 133 -2.17 -12.33 -15.37
CA ASP A 133 -1.85 -11.98 -16.75
C ASP A 133 -2.54 -10.69 -17.18
N ALA A 134 -3.83 -10.51 -16.80
CA ALA A 134 -4.57 -9.28 -17.06
C ALA A 134 -3.97 -8.06 -16.33
N VAL A 135 -3.54 -8.22 -15.08
CA VAL A 135 -2.84 -7.18 -14.30
C VAL A 135 -1.52 -6.79 -14.99
N LEU A 136 -0.72 -7.79 -15.38
CA LEU A 136 0.57 -7.56 -16.03
C LEU A 136 0.41 -6.87 -17.40
N ALA A 137 -0.59 -7.28 -18.19
CA ALA A 137 -0.93 -6.62 -19.45
C ALA A 137 -1.33 -5.15 -19.22
N ALA A 138 -2.20 -4.89 -18.24
CA ALA A 138 -2.63 -3.54 -17.89
C ALA A 138 -1.44 -2.65 -17.47
N ILE A 139 -0.48 -3.20 -16.71
CA ILE A 139 0.73 -2.47 -16.34
C ILE A 139 1.62 -2.22 -17.55
N SER A 140 1.85 -3.24 -18.39
CA SER A 140 2.68 -3.14 -19.59
C SER A 140 2.22 -2.00 -20.50
N ASP A 141 0.92 -1.91 -20.78
CA ASP A 141 0.32 -0.89 -21.65
C ASP A 141 0.53 0.55 -21.15
N ARG A 142 0.72 0.73 -19.84
CA ARG A 142 0.81 2.05 -19.17
C ARG A 142 2.25 2.41 -18.80
N MET A 143 3.15 1.44 -18.82
CA MET A 143 4.54 1.57 -18.39
C MET A 143 5.29 2.66 -19.18
N ASP A 144 5.03 2.80 -20.49
CA ASP A 144 5.75 3.75 -21.36
C ASP A 144 5.57 5.22 -20.95
N THR A 145 4.48 5.53 -20.27
CA THR A 145 4.19 6.90 -19.82
C THR A 145 4.59 7.15 -18.37
N ALA A 146 4.95 6.09 -17.64
CA ALA A 146 5.29 6.15 -16.22
C ALA A 146 6.73 6.63 -16.02
N GLN A 147 6.92 7.49 -15.02
CA GLN A 147 8.25 7.92 -14.57
C GLN A 147 8.67 7.21 -13.29
N VAL A 148 7.72 6.57 -12.61
CA VAL A 148 7.91 5.73 -11.44
C VAL A 148 6.74 4.75 -11.33
N VAL A 149 7.02 3.53 -10.91
CA VAL A 149 6.00 2.54 -10.54
C VAL A 149 5.94 2.44 -9.02
N LEU A 150 4.73 2.50 -8.46
CA LEU A 150 4.49 2.34 -7.04
C LEU A 150 3.70 1.06 -6.78
N LEU A 151 4.27 0.13 -6.04
CA LEU A 151 3.64 -1.11 -5.59
C LEU A 151 3.06 -0.94 -4.19
N SER A 152 1.74 -0.94 -4.11
CA SER A 152 0.93 -0.65 -2.94
C SER A 152 0.46 -1.93 -2.22
N ASP A 153 1.30 -2.54 -1.40
CA ASP A 153 1.05 -3.84 -0.78
C ASP A 153 0.30 -3.73 0.56
N TYR A 154 -0.87 -4.35 0.62
CA TYR A 154 -1.67 -4.54 1.83
C TYR A 154 -1.96 -6.02 2.09
N THR A 155 -1.24 -6.93 1.43
CA THR A 155 -1.41 -8.39 1.51
C THR A 155 -2.85 -8.83 1.26
N LYS A 156 -3.51 -8.28 0.23
CA LYS A 156 -4.85 -8.69 -0.23
C LYS A 156 -4.82 -9.48 -1.54
N GLY A 157 -3.66 -10.03 -1.85
CA GLY A 157 -3.48 -11.00 -2.92
C GLY A 157 -3.19 -10.42 -4.30
N VAL A 158 -3.28 -9.10 -4.52
CA VAL A 158 -2.99 -8.50 -5.84
C VAL A 158 -1.51 -8.56 -6.18
N LEU A 159 -0.65 -8.31 -5.19
CA LEU A 159 0.81 -8.32 -5.36
C LEU A 159 1.38 -9.71 -5.07
N THR A 160 1.07 -10.65 -5.95
CA THR A 160 1.64 -12.00 -5.93
C THR A 160 3.13 -11.98 -6.33
N PRO A 161 3.88 -13.07 -6.08
CA PRO A 161 5.26 -13.16 -6.52
C PRO A 161 5.43 -12.95 -8.04
N GLY A 162 4.49 -13.48 -8.83
CA GLY A 162 4.49 -13.34 -10.29
C GLY A 162 4.29 -11.91 -10.74
N VAL A 163 3.27 -11.24 -10.18
CA VAL A 163 2.98 -9.83 -10.46
C VAL A 163 4.15 -8.92 -10.08
N VAL A 164 4.67 -9.04 -8.85
CA VAL A 164 5.77 -8.17 -8.37
C VAL A 164 7.03 -8.36 -9.23
N ALA A 165 7.43 -9.61 -9.48
CA ALA A 165 8.60 -9.90 -10.30
C ALA A 165 8.44 -9.41 -11.74
N GLY A 166 7.26 -9.62 -12.34
CA GLY A 166 6.96 -9.15 -13.70
C GLY A 166 7.07 -7.63 -13.82
N VAL A 167 6.48 -6.90 -12.86
CA VAL A 167 6.52 -5.43 -12.83
C VAL A 167 7.94 -4.91 -12.66
N ILE A 168 8.71 -5.46 -11.73
CA ILE A 168 10.11 -5.07 -11.51
C ILE A 168 10.94 -5.30 -12.77
N GLN A 169 10.78 -6.45 -13.44
CA GLN A 169 11.50 -6.74 -14.69
C GLN A 169 11.11 -5.79 -15.83
N MET A 170 9.83 -5.49 -15.99
CA MET A 170 9.35 -4.54 -17.01
C MET A 170 9.91 -3.13 -16.77
N ALA A 171 9.86 -2.65 -15.52
CA ALA A 171 10.37 -1.34 -15.14
C ALA A 171 11.90 -1.26 -15.32
N ALA A 172 12.64 -2.29 -14.90
CA ALA A 172 14.09 -2.37 -15.06
C ALA A 172 14.54 -2.28 -16.51
N LYS A 173 13.84 -2.96 -17.45
CA LYS A 173 14.13 -2.87 -18.90
C LYS A 173 14.00 -1.45 -19.46
N LYS A 174 13.20 -0.60 -18.81
CA LYS A 174 12.96 0.80 -19.22
C LYS A 174 13.72 1.81 -18.35
N GLY A 175 14.46 1.35 -17.34
CA GLY A 175 15.12 2.24 -16.36
C GLY A 175 14.13 3.03 -15.50
N ILE A 176 12.92 2.53 -15.31
CA ILE A 176 11.89 3.17 -14.48
C ILE A 176 12.06 2.68 -13.03
N PRO A 177 12.16 3.59 -12.04
CA PRO A 177 12.29 3.20 -10.64
C PRO A 177 11.00 2.55 -10.11
N VAL A 178 11.16 1.52 -9.28
CA VAL A 178 10.06 0.84 -8.59
C VAL A 178 10.13 1.13 -7.10
N VAL A 179 9.08 1.72 -6.56
CA VAL A 179 8.92 2.03 -5.13
C VAL A 179 7.83 1.14 -4.56
N ALA A 180 8.05 0.52 -3.41
CA ALA A 180 7.07 -0.36 -2.79
C ALA A 180 6.89 -0.11 -1.29
N ASN A 181 5.70 -0.34 -0.77
CA ASN A 181 5.44 -0.52 0.66
C ASN A 181 5.23 -2.00 0.98
N ALA A 182 6.28 -2.82 0.82
CA ALA A 182 6.21 -4.25 1.07
C ALA A 182 5.76 -4.57 2.51
N LYS A 183 5.23 -5.77 2.72
CA LYS A 183 4.98 -6.33 4.05
C LYS A 183 6.06 -7.35 4.41
N PRO A 184 6.27 -7.64 5.71
CA PRO A 184 7.30 -8.61 6.13
C PRO A 184 7.20 -9.96 5.42
N SER A 185 5.98 -10.44 5.17
CA SER A 185 5.71 -11.69 4.46
C SER A 185 5.98 -11.65 2.95
N SER A 186 5.86 -10.49 2.31
CA SER A 186 6.00 -10.32 0.87
C SER A 186 7.36 -9.74 0.44
N LEU A 187 8.18 -9.26 1.39
CA LEU A 187 9.52 -8.73 1.14
C LEU A 187 10.39 -9.55 0.17
N PRO A 188 10.44 -10.90 0.24
CA PRO A 188 11.22 -11.69 -0.70
C PRO A 188 10.88 -11.47 -2.19
N PHE A 189 9.69 -10.97 -2.50
CA PHE A 189 9.24 -10.75 -3.89
C PHE A 189 9.82 -9.47 -4.49
N TYR A 190 10.30 -8.54 -3.66
CA TYR A 190 10.71 -7.19 -4.07
C TYR A 190 12.19 -7.06 -4.43
N SER A 191 12.89 -8.17 -4.67
CA SER A 191 14.28 -8.14 -5.13
C SER A 191 14.41 -7.38 -6.45
N GLY A 192 15.26 -6.35 -6.46
CA GLY A 192 15.43 -5.46 -7.62
C GLY A 192 14.54 -4.22 -7.62
N ALA A 193 13.68 -4.03 -6.61
CA ALA A 193 13.00 -2.76 -6.41
C ALA A 193 14.00 -1.64 -6.06
N THR A 194 13.72 -0.43 -6.53
CA THR A 194 14.54 0.76 -6.27
C THR A 194 14.40 1.21 -4.82
N LEU A 195 13.19 1.26 -4.28
CA LEU A 195 12.97 1.62 -2.89
C LEU A 195 11.90 0.74 -2.26
N VAL A 196 12.18 0.21 -1.07
CA VAL A 196 11.17 -0.39 -0.20
C VAL A 196 11.01 0.44 1.06
N SER A 197 9.76 0.72 1.41
CA SER A 197 9.37 1.41 2.62
C SER A 197 8.68 0.46 3.59
N LEU A 198 9.07 0.54 4.86
CA LEU A 198 8.49 -0.20 5.98
C LEU A 198 8.24 0.77 7.13
N ASN A 199 7.31 0.46 8.02
CA ASN A 199 7.29 1.06 9.34
C ASN A 199 8.23 0.32 10.30
N ALA A 200 8.53 0.93 11.45
CA ALA A 200 9.45 0.34 12.43
C ALA A 200 9.03 -1.06 12.91
N ARG A 201 7.72 -1.30 13.04
CA ARG A 201 7.21 -2.61 13.45
C ARG A 201 7.37 -3.65 12.35
N GLU A 202 7.02 -3.30 11.12
CA GLU A 202 7.20 -4.17 9.95
C GLU A 202 8.68 -4.50 9.74
N ALA A 203 9.57 -3.51 9.87
CA ALA A 203 11.01 -3.73 9.75
C ALA A 203 11.55 -4.64 10.86
N ALA A 204 11.06 -4.49 12.11
CA ALA A 204 11.40 -5.38 13.22
C ALA A 204 10.93 -6.81 12.96
N ASP A 205 9.68 -6.98 12.55
CA ASP A 205 9.08 -8.28 12.23
C ASP A 205 9.85 -8.97 11.09
N ALA A 206 10.23 -8.21 10.05
CA ALA A 206 10.98 -8.71 8.90
C ALA A 206 12.38 -9.26 9.24
N VAL A 207 13.04 -8.70 10.26
CA VAL A 207 14.36 -9.19 10.69
C VAL A 207 14.30 -10.12 11.91
N GLY A 208 13.09 -10.43 12.41
CA GLY A 208 12.85 -11.36 13.51
C GLY A 208 13.15 -10.80 14.89
N VAL A 209 12.98 -9.49 15.11
CA VAL A 209 13.19 -8.84 16.41
C VAL A 209 11.92 -8.15 16.91
N LYS A 210 11.83 -7.90 18.22
CA LYS A 210 10.64 -7.33 18.85
C LYS A 210 10.51 -5.81 18.64
N ASP A 211 11.64 -5.11 18.62
CA ASP A 211 11.72 -3.65 18.54
C ASP A 211 13.07 -3.26 17.92
N ILE A 212 13.06 -2.19 17.13
CA ILE A 212 14.25 -1.56 16.53
C ILE A 212 14.41 -0.10 16.92
N LEU A 213 13.47 0.44 17.71
CA LEU A 213 13.52 1.82 18.17
C LEU A 213 14.27 1.90 19.50
N ARG A 214 13.96 1.05 20.46
CA ARG A 214 14.49 1.17 21.82
C ARG A 214 15.71 0.28 22.02
N HIS A 215 16.73 0.84 22.67
CA HIS A 215 17.77 0.02 23.27
C HIS A 215 17.18 -0.98 24.28
N SER A 216 17.84 -2.13 24.46
CA SER A 216 17.45 -3.15 25.44
C SER A 216 17.43 -2.65 26.89
N ASN A 217 18.07 -1.51 27.18
CA ASN A 217 18.04 -0.80 28.47
C ASN A 217 16.99 0.32 28.57
N GLY A 218 16.21 0.60 27.51
CA GLY A 218 15.11 1.55 27.50
C GLY A 218 15.43 3.02 27.20
N SER A 219 16.68 3.40 26.88
CA SER A 219 17.05 4.82 26.63
C SER A 219 17.29 5.14 25.16
N GLY A 220 16.49 6.02 24.54
CA GLY A 220 16.77 6.63 23.23
C GLY A 220 16.58 5.72 22.01
N ILE A 221 16.76 6.31 20.81
CA ILE A 221 16.80 5.57 19.55
C ILE A 221 18.15 4.88 19.41
N SER A 222 18.14 3.56 19.26
CA SER A 222 19.33 2.79 18.92
C SER A 222 19.74 2.94 17.45
N ASP A 223 20.97 2.53 17.09
CA ASP A 223 21.40 2.38 15.69
C ASP A 223 20.71 1.21 14.95
N MET A 224 19.84 0.46 15.64
CA MET A 224 19.11 -0.69 15.10
C MET A 224 18.31 -0.41 13.83
N PRO A 225 17.68 0.77 13.58
CA PRO A 225 17.00 1.02 12.32
C PRO A 225 17.96 0.94 11.12
N ARG A 226 19.19 1.46 11.29
CA ARG A 226 20.22 1.40 10.25
C ARG A 226 20.72 -0.02 10.05
N GLU A 227 21.02 -0.74 11.13
CA GLU A 227 21.43 -2.15 11.05
C GLU A 227 20.35 -3.04 10.41
N THR A 228 19.09 -2.76 10.73
CA THR A 228 17.91 -3.41 10.15
C THR A 228 17.85 -3.15 8.65
N ALA A 229 18.03 -1.89 8.20
CA ALA A 229 18.07 -1.56 6.79
C ALA A 229 19.23 -2.27 6.06
N ILE A 230 20.42 -2.35 6.67
CA ILE A 230 21.57 -3.08 6.10
C ILE A 230 21.25 -4.58 5.95
N LYS A 231 20.63 -5.19 6.96
CA LYS A 231 20.23 -6.60 6.91
C LYS A 231 19.18 -6.86 5.83
N LEU A 232 18.13 -6.04 5.78
CA LEU A 232 17.09 -6.10 4.76
C LEU A 232 17.67 -5.97 3.34
N HIS A 233 18.63 -5.08 3.12
CA HIS A 233 19.33 -4.96 1.83
C HIS A 233 20.09 -6.24 1.50
N ARG A 234 20.83 -6.80 2.46
CA ARG A 234 21.59 -8.03 2.26
C ARG A 234 20.70 -9.21 1.87
N ASP A 235 19.55 -9.32 2.54
CA ASP A 235 18.64 -10.45 2.39
C ASP A 235 17.77 -10.35 1.13
N HIS A 236 17.44 -9.12 0.68
CA HIS A 236 16.47 -8.90 -0.40
C HIS A 236 17.00 -8.12 -1.62
N ARG A 237 18.24 -7.62 -1.59
CA ARG A 237 18.88 -6.86 -2.71
C ARG A 237 18.07 -5.66 -3.19
N ILE A 238 17.57 -4.86 -2.25
CA ILE A 238 16.84 -3.61 -2.52
C ILE A 238 17.82 -2.44 -2.48
N GLU A 239 17.73 -1.50 -3.44
CA GLU A 239 18.68 -0.38 -3.55
C GLU A 239 18.55 0.64 -2.42
N HIS A 240 17.31 1.03 -2.09
CA HIS A 240 17.02 1.97 -1.01
C HIS A 240 16.02 1.37 -0.02
N ILE A 241 16.32 1.52 1.27
CA ILE A 241 15.40 1.11 2.33
C ILE A 241 15.05 2.32 3.17
N LEU A 242 13.74 2.56 3.29
CA LEU A 242 13.17 3.60 4.13
C LEU A 242 12.37 2.97 5.26
N ILE A 243 12.71 3.31 6.50
CA ILE A 243 11.99 2.87 7.68
C ILE A 243 11.38 4.10 8.36
N THR A 244 10.05 4.16 8.43
CA THR A 244 9.36 5.21 9.19
C THR A 244 9.36 4.87 10.68
N LEU A 245 9.74 5.84 11.51
CA LEU A 245 9.97 5.68 12.95
C LEU A 245 8.90 6.41 13.79
N GLY A 246 7.76 6.76 13.19
CA GLY A 246 6.70 7.52 13.85
C GLY A 246 7.16 8.94 14.21
N GLU A 247 6.99 9.33 15.48
CA GLU A 247 7.38 10.65 16.01
C GLU A 247 8.90 10.91 15.90
N TYR A 248 9.69 9.85 15.77
CA TYR A 248 11.14 9.92 15.67
C TYR A 248 11.67 10.19 14.25
N GLY A 249 10.78 10.38 13.27
CA GLY A 249 11.15 10.67 11.88
C GLY A 249 11.30 9.40 11.04
N MET A 250 12.40 9.31 10.28
CA MET A 250 12.65 8.19 9.36
C MET A 250 14.15 7.87 9.25
N CYS A 251 14.46 6.60 9.01
CA CYS A 251 15.78 6.11 8.67
C CYS A 251 15.81 5.74 7.18
N THR A 252 16.83 6.20 6.45
CA THR A 252 17.00 5.89 5.02
C THR A 252 18.42 5.44 4.76
N GLU A 253 18.60 4.25 4.19
CA GLU A 253 19.90 3.76 3.74
C GLU A 253 19.86 3.45 2.25
N SER A 254 20.97 3.73 1.56
CA SER A 254 21.13 3.56 0.12
C SER A 254 22.33 2.69 -0.17
N PHE A 255 22.16 1.71 -1.05
CA PHE A 255 23.14 0.68 -1.32
C PHE A 255 23.37 0.55 -2.83
N TYR A 256 24.60 0.21 -3.22
CA TYR A 256 24.88 -0.11 -4.61
C TYR A 256 24.41 -1.54 -4.92
N VAL A 257 23.47 -1.68 -5.86
CA VAL A 257 23.06 -2.98 -6.42
C VAL A 257 23.68 -3.11 -7.81
N GLY A 258 24.65 -4.02 -7.96
CA GLY A 258 25.25 -4.29 -9.26
C GLY A 258 24.24 -4.91 -10.24
N PRO A 259 24.45 -4.78 -11.56
CA PRO A 259 23.58 -5.40 -12.56
C PRO A 259 23.50 -6.91 -12.33
N GLN A 260 22.28 -7.48 -12.34
CA GLN A 260 22.12 -8.92 -12.32
C GLN A 260 22.74 -9.49 -13.59
N LYS A 261 23.73 -10.38 -13.45
CA LYS A 261 24.20 -11.18 -14.57
C LYS A 261 23.03 -12.07 -14.99
N VAL A 262 22.45 -11.75 -16.14
CA VAL A 262 21.47 -12.59 -16.85
C VAL A 262 22.11 -13.90 -17.22
#